data_AF-A0A6H2TYB6-F1
#
_entry.id   AF-A0A6H2TYB6-F1
#
_cell.length_a   1.000
_cell.length_b   1.000
_cell.length_c   1.000
_cell.angle_alpha   90.00
_cell.angle_beta   90.00
_cell.angle_gamma   90.00
#
_symmetry.space_group_name_H-M   'P 1'
#
loop_
_entity.id
_entity.type
_entity.pdbx_description
1 polymer ?
#
loop_
_entity_poly.entity_id
_entity_poly.type
_entity_poly.pdbx_seq_one_letter_code
_entity_poly.pdbx_strand_id
1 'polypeptide(L)'
;PGVFDSLANLRELHLGENQLTALPVGVFDKLTQLTYLSLGNNQLKSIPRGAFDNLKSLTHIWLYDNPWDCACSDILYLSRWISQHPGVVIKTYLNADPDSARCSGTNTPVRAVTEASTSPSKCP
;
A
#
# COMPACT_ATOMS: atom_id res chain seq x y z
N PRO A 1 17.20 4.73 4.20
CA PRO A 1 16.74 3.32 4.37
C PRO A 1 16.83 2.92 5.84
N GLY A 2 15.97 2.01 6.32
CA GLY A 2 16.03 1.47 7.68
C GLY A 2 15.60 2.41 8.82
N VAL A 3 14.87 3.49 8.51
CA VAL A 3 14.46 4.51 9.51
C VAL A 3 13.60 3.93 10.65
N PHE A 4 12.92 2.81 10.41
CA PHE A 4 12.07 2.14 11.40
C PHE A 4 12.67 0.85 11.98
N ASP A 5 13.91 0.49 11.60
CA ASP A 5 14.46 -0.84 11.90
C ASP A 5 14.65 -1.11 13.40
N SER A 6 14.89 -0.05 14.19
CA SER A 6 15.04 -0.14 15.65
C SER A 6 13.69 -0.18 16.38
N LEU A 7 12.57 0.07 15.69
CA LEU A 7 11.23 0.17 16.28
C LEU A 7 10.51 -1.20 16.30
N ALA A 8 11.20 -2.26 16.74
CA ALA A 8 10.70 -3.65 16.67
C ALA A 8 9.39 -3.91 17.44
N ASN A 9 9.01 -3.02 18.37
CA ASN A 9 7.77 -3.10 19.16
C ASN A 9 6.67 -2.15 18.65
N LEU A 10 6.86 -1.48 17.51
CA LEU A 10 5.89 -0.54 16.98
C LEU A 10 4.60 -1.27 16.59
N ARG A 11 3.46 -0.79 17.12
CA ARG A 11 2.12 -1.31 16.81
C ARG A 11 1.36 -0.44 15.82
N GLU A 12 1.61 0.85 15.84
CA GLU A 12 0.91 1.81 15.00
C GLU A 12 1.91 2.73 14.32
N LEU A 13 1.76 2.88 13.01
CA LEU A 13 2.55 3.78 12.19
C LEU A 13 1.62 4.64 11.35
N HIS A 14 1.55 5.93 11.69
CA HIS A 14 0.70 6.90 11.05
C HIS A 14 1.54 7.79 10.12
N LEU A 15 1.48 7.52 8.81
CA LEU A 15 2.16 8.27 7.76
C LEU A 15 1.17 8.92 6.79
N GLY A 16 -0.12 8.91 7.11
CA GLY A 16 -1.15 9.54 6.29
C GLY A 16 -1.04 11.07 6.27
N GLU A 17 -1.69 11.71 5.31
CA GLU A 17 -1.72 13.18 5.16
C GLU A 17 -0.31 13.80 5.02
N ASN A 18 0.53 13.14 4.22
CA ASN A 18 1.88 13.57 3.92
C ASN A 18 2.07 13.75 2.40
N GLN A 19 3.31 13.98 1.97
CA GLN A 19 3.68 14.14 0.56
C GLN A 19 4.60 13.01 0.09
N LEU A 20 4.45 11.80 0.65
CA LEU A 20 5.28 10.65 0.28
C LEU A 20 5.02 10.30 -1.18
N THR A 21 6.07 10.35 -2.01
CA THR A 21 6.02 9.98 -3.43
C THR A 21 6.49 8.56 -3.69
N ALA A 22 7.28 8.00 -2.78
CA ALA A 22 7.79 6.64 -2.81
C ALA A 22 8.09 6.13 -1.40
N LEU A 23 8.17 4.80 -1.27
CA LEU A 23 8.66 4.12 -0.07
C LEU A 23 10.00 3.45 -0.39
N PRO A 24 11.00 3.53 0.51
CA PRO A 24 12.21 2.74 0.36
C PRO A 24 11.91 1.24 0.40
N VAL A 25 12.64 0.44 -0.38
CA VAL A 25 12.56 -1.04 -0.31
C VAL A 25 12.87 -1.49 1.12
N GLY A 26 12.04 -2.40 1.65
CA GLY A 26 12.22 -3.00 2.98
C GLY A 26 11.96 -2.06 4.17
N VAL A 27 11.40 -0.86 3.94
CA VAL A 27 11.20 0.15 5.01
C VAL A 27 10.36 -0.35 6.20
N PHE A 28 9.55 -1.39 6.01
CA PHE A 28 8.71 -1.98 7.07
C PHE A 28 9.14 -3.38 7.52
N ASP A 29 10.28 -3.90 7.05
CA ASP A 29 10.66 -5.31 7.24
C ASP A 29 10.83 -5.73 8.71
N LYS A 30 11.18 -4.79 9.59
CA LYS A 30 11.38 -5.06 11.03
C LYS A 30 10.11 -4.88 11.86
N LEU A 31 9.02 -4.38 11.28
CA LEU A 31 7.80 -4.01 11.99
C LEU A 31 6.83 -5.18 12.12
N THR A 32 7.31 -6.32 12.62
CA THR A 32 6.53 -7.57 12.68
C THR A 32 5.35 -7.51 13.64
N GLN A 33 5.35 -6.59 14.60
CA GLN A 33 4.27 -6.34 15.56
C GLN A 33 3.29 -5.24 15.13
N LEU A 34 3.46 -4.67 13.93
CA LEU A 34 2.62 -3.58 13.45
C LEU A 34 1.21 -4.07 13.17
N THR A 35 0.22 -3.44 13.80
CA THR A 35 -1.21 -3.72 13.63
C THR A 35 -1.91 -2.65 12.80
N TYR A 36 -1.44 -1.40 12.85
CA TYR A 36 -1.99 -0.26 12.11
C TYR A 36 -0.93 0.42 11.24
N LEU A 37 -1.23 0.59 9.96
CA LEU A 37 -0.41 1.35 9.02
C LEU A 37 -1.28 2.33 8.23
N SER A 38 -1.12 3.62 8.47
CA SER A 38 -1.78 4.65 7.66
C SER A 38 -0.84 5.19 6.59
N LEU A 39 -1.19 5.00 5.32
CA LEU A 39 -0.51 5.57 4.15
C LEU A 39 -1.45 6.41 3.27
N GLY A 40 -2.72 6.56 3.67
CA GLY A 40 -3.72 7.31 2.92
C GLY A 40 -3.38 8.80 2.80
N ASN A 41 -3.96 9.51 1.83
CA ASN A 41 -3.67 10.93 1.61
C ASN A 41 -2.17 11.21 1.41
N ASN A 42 -1.56 10.58 0.41
CA ASN A 42 -0.16 10.76 0.03
C ASN A 42 -0.03 10.89 -1.50
N GLN A 43 1.19 10.84 -2.03
CA GLN A 43 1.48 10.94 -3.47
C GLN A 43 2.12 9.65 -4.02
N LEU A 44 1.81 8.50 -3.40
CA LEU A 44 2.36 7.20 -3.78
C LEU A 44 1.74 6.75 -5.11
N LYS A 45 2.60 6.32 -6.03
CA LYS A 45 2.18 5.76 -7.33
C LYS A 45 2.21 4.23 -7.34
N SER A 46 3.07 3.63 -6.54
CA SER A 46 3.20 2.18 -6.39
C SER A 46 3.73 1.86 -4.98
N ILE A 47 3.76 0.57 -4.64
CA ILE A 47 4.39 0.06 -3.43
C ILE A 47 5.52 -0.88 -3.83
N PRO A 48 6.73 -0.77 -3.26
CA PRO A 48 7.82 -1.69 -3.54
C PRO A 48 7.40 -3.14 -3.32
N ARG A 49 7.84 -4.03 -4.20
CA ARG A 49 7.57 -5.46 -4.08
C ARG A 49 8.01 -5.96 -2.71
N GLY A 50 7.09 -6.63 -2.02
CA GLY A 50 7.34 -7.24 -0.73
C GLY A 50 7.23 -6.30 0.48
N ALA A 51 6.92 -5.01 0.29
CA ALA A 51 6.91 -4.03 1.38
C ALA A 51 6.01 -4.39 2.58
N PHE A 52 4.98 -5.21 2.37
CA PHE A 52 4.05 -5.63 3.42
C PHE A 52 4.24 -7.10 3.84
N ASP A 53 5.18 -7.83 3.26
CA ASP A 53 5.28 -9.29 3.44
C ASP A 53 5.62 -9.67 4.88
N ASN A 54 6.36 -8.83 5.60
CA ASN A 54 6.76 -9.05 6.99
C ASN A 54 5.76 -8.51 8.04
N LEU A 55 4.70 -7.81 7.61
CA LEU A 55 3.69 -7.22 8.49
C LEU A 55 2.65 -8.27 8.94
N LYS A 56 3.11 -9.32 9.62
CA LYS A 56 2.29 -10.50 9.97
C LYS A 56 1.15 -10.20 10.97
N SER A 57 1.26 -9.12 11.72
CA SER A 57 0.25 -8.69 12.69
C SER A 57 -0.70 -7.61 12.15
N LEU A 58 -0.59 -7.22 10.88
CA LEU A 58 -1.35 -6.10 10.34
C LEU A 58 -2.86 -6.42 10.30
N THR A 59 -3.65 -5.55 10.89
CA THR A 59 -5.12 -5.65 10.91
C THR A 59 -5.79 -4.49 10.20
N HIS A 60 -5.12 -3.34 10.11
CA HIS A 60 -5.65 -2.15 9.45
C HIS A 60 -4.58 -1.48 8.59
N ILE A 61 -4.89 -1.29 7.30
CA ILE A 61 -4.11 -0.46 6.40
C ILE A 61 -5.00 0.51 5.64
N TRP A 62 -4.59 1.78 5.59
CA TRP A 62 -5.25 2.81 4.80
C TRP A 62 -4.38 3.18 3.60
N LEU A 63 -4.97 3.04 2.39
CA LEU A 63 -4.29 3.24 1.09
C LEU A 63 -5.07 4.20 0.17
N TYR A 64 -6.18 4.74 0.65
CA TYR A 64 -7.04 5.66 -0.11
C TYR A 64 -6.32 6.97 -0.41
N ASP A 65 -6.84 7.73 -1.37
CA ASP A 65 -6.32 9.06 -1.74
C ASP A 65 -4.80 9.08 -1.97
N ASN A 66 -4.35 8.17 -2.84
CA ASN A 66 -3.04 8.16 -3.45
C ASN A 66 -3.20 8.03 -4.96
N PRO A 67 -2.35 8.68 -5.78
CA PRO A 67 -2.42 8.64 -7.24
C PRO A 67 -1.82 7.34 -7.80
N TRP A 68 -2.39 6.19 -7.45
CA TRP A 68 -1.90 4.88 -7.86
C TRP A 68 -1.78 4.76 -9.39
N ASP A 69 -0.57 4.51 -9.89
CA ASP A 69 -0.29 4.35 -11.31
C ASP A 69 -0.57 2.91 -11.72
N CYS A 70 -1.79 2.67 -12.20
CA CYS A 70 -2.22 1.35 -12.63
C CYS A 70 -1.83 1.00 -14.08
N ALA A 71 -1.11 1.88 -14.79
CA ALA A 71 -0.61 1.59 -16.13
C ALA A 71 0.79 0.95 -16.06
N CYS A 72 1.59 1.33 -15.07
CA CYS A 72 2.88 0.72 -14.76
C CYS A 72 2.72 -0.67 -14.12
N SER A 73 3.59 -1.63 -14.48
CA SER A 73 3.58 -3.00 -13.92
C SER A 73 3.94 -3.09 -12.43
N ASP A 74 4.57 -2.07 -11.85
CA ASP A 74 4.94 -2.07 -10.42
C ASP A 74 3.73 -2.12 -9.49
N ILE A 75 2.56 -1.72 -9.98
CA ILE A 75 1.30 -1.79 -9.24
C ILE A 75 0.87 -3.22 -8.92
N LEU A 76 1.35 -4.22 -9.66
CA LEU A 76 0.88 -5.60 -9.57
C LEU A 76 1.10 -6.22 -8.19
N TYR A 77 2.16 -5.81 -7.47
CA TYR A 77 2.36 -6.22 -6.09
C TYR A 77 1.19 -5.77 -5.21
N LEU A 78 0.89 -4.46 -5.22
CA LEU A 78 -0.19 -3.89 -4.43
C LEU A 78 -1.54 -4.48 -4.80
N SER A 79 -1.83 -4.61 -6.10
CA SER A 79 -3.07 -5.17 -6.60
C SER A 79 -3.32 -6.59 -6.08
N ARG A 80 -2.31 -7.47 -6.17
CA ARG A 80 -2.38 -8.84 -5.65
C ARG A 80 -2.49 -8.88 -4.14
N TRP A 81 -1.71 -8.04 -3.45
CA TRP A 81 -1.71 -7.99 -1.99
C TRP A 81 -3.10 -7.61 -1.45
N ILE A 82 -3.73 -6.57 -2.01
CA ILE A 82 -5.10 -6.17 -1.63
C ILE A 82 -6.10 -7.29 -1.92
N SER A 83 -5.97 -7.96 -3.07
CA SER A 83 -6.85 -9.08 -3.45
C SER A 83 -6.77 -10.25 -2.48
N GLN A 84 -5.60 -10.49 -1.87
CA GLN A 84 -5.37 -11.55 -0.90
C GLN A 84 -5.75 -11.14 0.54
N HIS A 85 -5.77 -9.84 0.85
CA HIS A 85 -6.03 -9.31 2.20
C HIS A 85 -7.18 -8.29 2.21
N PRO A 86 -8.36 -8.58 1.63
CA PRO A 86 -9.40 -7.58 1.45
C PRO A 86 -9.98 -7.04 2.77
N GLY A 87 -9.97 -7.85 3.83
CA GLY A 87 -10.47 -7.47 5.16
C GLY A 87 -9.55 -6.55 5.95
N VAL A 88 -8.29 -6.38 5.52
CA VAL A 88 -7.28 -5.55 6.21
C VAL A 88 -7.27 -4.12 5.65
N VAL A 89 -7.79 -3.91 4.44
CA VAL A 89 -7.82 -2.59 3.79
C VAL A 89 -9.04 -1.80 4.25
N ILE A 90 -8.81 -0.67 4.89
CA ILE A 90 -9.83 0.11 5.59
C ILE A 90 -10.01 1.48 4.92
N LYS A 91 -11.25 1.98 4.90
CA LYS A 91 -11.56 3.35 4.46
C LYS A 91 -12.01 4.26 5.61
N THR A 92 -12.77 3.73 6.56
CA THR A 92 -13.23 4.44 7.77
C THR A 92 -13.11 3.54 9.00
N TYR A 93 -13.29 4.08 10.19
CA TYR A 93 -13.02 3.40 11.47
C TYR A 93 -13.63 2.00 11.66
N LEU A 94 -14.67 1.60 10.92
CA LEU A 94 -15.38 0.33 11.16
C LEU A 94 -15.56 -0.55 9.92
N ASN A 95 -15.23 -0.07 8.71
CA ASN A 95 -15.56 -0.78 7.48
C ASN A 95 -14.32 -1.03 6.62
N ALA A 96 -14.01 -2.32 6.42
CA ALA A 96 -13.10 -2.74 5.37
C ALA A 96 -13.68 -2.35 4.01
N ASP A 97 -12.85 -1.73 3.18
CA ASP A 97 -13.16 -1.34 1.81
C ASP A 97 -11.92 -1.62 0.96
N PRO A 98 -11.78 -2.84 0.41
CA PRO A 98 -10.66 -3.19 -0.45
C PRO A 98 -10.69 -2.46 -1.79
N ASP A 99 -11.77 -1.74 -2.12
CA ASP A 99 -11.90 -0.90 -3.31
C ASP A 99 -11.54 0.58 -3.05
N SER A 100 -11.07 0.90 -1.84
CA SER A 100 -10.70 2.26 -1.45
C SER A 100 -9.41 2.78 -2.11
N ALA A 101 -8.46 1.89 -2.43
CA ALA A 101 -7.31 2.21 -3.24
C ALA A 101 -7.72 2.24 -4.72
N ARG A 102 -7.65 3.43 -5.35
CA ARG A 102 -8.15 3.64 -6.72
C ARG A 102 -7.06 4.12 -7.67
N CYS A 103 -7.10 3.59 -8.88
CA CYS A 103 -6.20 3.95 -9.97
C CYS A 103 -6.39 5.41 -10.38
N SER A 104 -5.28 6.13 -10.49
CA SER A 104 -5.25 7.48 -11.03
C SER A 104 -5.77 7.49 -12.47
N GLY A 105 -6.65 8.44 -12.79
CA GLY A 105 -7.23 8.63 -14.13
C GLY A 105 -8.44 7.74 -14.45
N THR A 106 -8.49 6.48 -14.02
CA THR A 106 -9.62 5.57 -14.31
C THR A 106 -10.60 5.41 -13.14
N ASN A 107 -10.17 5.74 -11.92
CA ASN A 107 -10.93 5.55 -10.67
C ASN A 107 -11.35 4.08 -10.40
N THR A 108 -10.75 3.13 -11.12
CA THR A 108 -10.98 1.69 -10.92
C THR A 108 -10.25 1.20 -9.67
N PRO A 109 -10.76 0.19 -8.95
CA PRO A 109 -10.04 -0.39 -7.82
C PRO A 109 -8.68 -0.95 -8.22
N VAL A 110 -7.63 -0.65 -7.44
CA VAL A 110 -6.28 -1.17 -7.68
C VAL A 110 -6.27 -2.71 -7.68
N ARG A 111 -7.08 -3.34 -6.83
CA ARG A 111 -7.19 -4.81 -6.76
C ARG A 111 -7.78 -5.48 -8.00
N ALA A 112 -8.41 -4.70 -8.90
CA ALA A 112 -8.95 -5.22 -10.16
C ALA A 112 -7.94 -5.20 -11.31
N VAL A 113 -6.76 -4.60 -11.09
CA VAL A 113 -5.69 -4.50 -12.09
C VAL A 113 -5.04 -5.86 -12.32
N THR A 114 -4.75 -6.20 -13.57
CA THR A 114 -4.10 -7.46 -13.95
C THR A 114 -2.89 -7.20 -14.84
N GLU A 115 -2.06 -8.22 -15.05
CA GLU A 115 -0.90 -8.10 -15.95
C GLU A 115 -1.29 -7.60 -17.35
N ALA A 116 -2.44 -8.06 -17.86
CA ALA A 116 -2.96 -7.68 -19.18
C ALA A 116 -3.25 -6.18 -19.35
N SER A 117 -3.51 -5.45 -18.26
CA SER A 117 -3.78 -4.00 -18.29
C SER A 117 -2.57 -3.13 -17.98
N THR A 118 -1.40 -3.74 -17.71
CA THR A 118 -0.18 -3.05 -17.28
C THR A 118 0.98 -3.25 -18.26
N SER A 119 2.01 -2.40 -18.18
CA SER A 119 3.26 -2.62 -18.93
C SER A 119 4.47 -2.05 -18.18
N PRO A 120 5.63 -2.75 -18.17
CA PRO A 120 6.89 -2.19 -17.69
C PRO A 120 7.33 -0.94 -18.47
N SER A 121 6.98 -0.85 -19.76
CA SER A 121 7.31 0.31 -20.60
C SER A 121 6.53 1.58 -20.23
N LYS A 122 5.51 1.47 -19.37
CA LYS A 122 4.70 2.58 -18.87
C LYS A 122 5.12 3.01 -17.45
N CYS A 123 6.17 2.40 -16.91
CA CYS A 123 6.75 2.80 -15.63
C CYS A 123 7.70 3.99 -15.83
N PRO A 124 7.80 4.89 -14.83
CA PRO A 124 8.73 6.01 -14.83
C PRO A 124 10.20 5.59 -14.82
#